data_AF-A0A368NCN7-F1
#
_entry.id   AF-A0A368NCN7-F1
#
_cell.length_a   1.000
_cell.length_b   1.000
_cell.length_c   1.000
_cell.angle_alpha   90.00
_cell.angle_beta   90.00
_cell.angle_gamma   90.00
#
_symmetry.space_group_name_H-M   'P 1'
#
loop_
_entity.id
_entity.type
_entity.pdbx_description
1 polymer ?
#
loop_
_entity_poly.entity_id
_entity_poly.type
_entity_poly.pdbx_seq_one_letter_code
_entity_poly.pdbx_strand_id
1 'polypeptide(L)'
;MARPLRFRHAPGRWTEGRVRAEVFDPLDANLGAAWNHPWFKPPEGYDARRFDVDNGDTALFCWTDEEAYWLGNTETPSSLWRTDKYGFEEVPTPVAEWAERELRAELHEQSPWLTEYPHLSWFFLPVFLSKDGRWTTREFFDDHAGGFPDADRDGALAFYESFLSTGVLDDYRETMAGKLGTSERLDLTRMAATMGEFHAAKLLVDAGYDVEPEIEVTTGHSIDFQAQAPDGQQPLVEVTRPLPPNRRSAGTPVAAVRDTAKTKTDGQLSAHAGGVVLFVDCSSFPDDDWYAVRDARPEVGHRPAVVYRMRPDGRVAGYANGSVPLELESVFD
;
A
#
# COMPACT_ATOMS: atom_id res chain seq x y z
N MET A 1 -14.41 0.03 -10.06
CA MET A 1 -13.67 -0.05 -8.79
C MET A 1 -12.22 0.08 -9.16
N ALA A 2 -11.58 1.13 -8.68
CA ALA A 2 -10.19 1.43 -8.92
C ALA A 2 -9.33 0.26 -8.39
N ARG A 3 -8.33 -0.16 -9.17
CA ARG A 3 -7.42 -1.26 -8.82
C ARG A 3 -5.98 -0.83 -9.05
N PRO A 4 -5.00 -1.46 -8.36
CA PRO A 4 -3.59 -1.29 -8.68
C PRO A 4 -3.32 -1.60 -10.16
N LEU A 5 -2.21 -1.08 -10.67
CA LEU A 5 -1.69 -1.39 -11.99
C LEU A 5 -1.51 -2.92 -12.12
N ARG A 6 -2.01 -3.50 -13.22
CA ARG A 6 -1.95 -4.93 -13.49
C ARG A 6 -1.72 -5.18 -14.97
N PHE A 7 -0.99 -6.25 -15.27
CA PHE A 7 -0.81 -6.73 -16.61
C PHE A 7 -2.12 -7.29 -17.17
N ARG A 8 -2.23 -7.21 -18.48
CA ARG A 8 -3.20 -7.93 -19.29
C ARG A 8 -2.45 -8.87 -20.22
N HIS A 9 -2.75 -10.15 -20.16
CA HIS A 9 -2.14 -11.16 -21.02
C HIS A 9 -3.01 -11.43 -22.25
N ALA A 10 -2.44 -11.27 -23.43
CA ALA A 10 -3.12 -11.49 -24.68
C ALA A 10 -2.43 -12.61 -25.47
N PRO A 11 -2.91 -13.87 -25.35
CA PRO A 11 -2.28 -14.99 -26.03
C PRO A 11 -2.46 -14.92 -27.55
N GLY A 12 -1.61 -15.66 -28.26
CA GLY A 12 -1.59 -15.75 -29.70
C GLY A 12 -0.62 -14.75 -30.34
N ARG A 13 -0.51 -14.85 -31.67
CA ARG A 13 0.52 -14.13 -32.41
C ARG A 13 0.30 -12.63 -32.45
N TRP A 14 1.35 -11.88 -32.09
CA TRP A 14 1.41 -10.43 -32.23
C TRP A 14 2.55 -10.02 -33.15
N THR A 15 2.29 -8.98 -33.94
CA THR A 15 3.27 -8.38 -34.84
C THR A 15 3.20 -6.88 -34.69
N GLU A 16 4.25 -6.16 -35.06
CA GLU A 16 4.24 -4.70 -35.01
C GLU A 16 3.03 -4.10 -35.74
N GLY A 17 2.67 -4.64 -36.91
CA GLY A 17 1.50 -4.20 -37.68
C GLY A 17 0.18 -4.43 -36.93
N ARG A 18 0.05 -5.55 -36.21
CA ARG A 18 -1.12 -5.84 -35.38
C ARG A 18 -1.19 -4.91 -34.17
N VAL A 19 -0.06 -4.69 -33.48
CA VAL A 19 0.01 -3.75 -32.36
C VAL A 19 -0.36 -2.34 -32.82
N ARG A 20 0.12 -1.93 -34.00
CA ARG A 20 -0.26 -0.64 -34.56
C ARG A 20 -1.77 -0.53 -34.77
N ALA A 21 -2.36 -1.49 -35.47
CA ALA A 21 -3.77 -1.45 -35.84
C ALA A 21 -4.75 -1.70 -34.66
N GLU A 22 -4.41 -2.61 -33.74
CA GLU A 22 -5.31 -3.07 -32.68
C GLU A 22 -5.08 -2.39 -31.32
N VAL A 23 -3.92 -1.76 -31.12
CA VAL A 23 -3.55 -1.12 -29.84
C VAL A 23 -3.32 0.38 -30.04
N PHE A 24 -2.39 0.77 -30.90
CA PHE A 24 -2.00 2.17 -31.04
C PHE A 24 -3.04 3.04 -31.76
N ASP A 25 -3.46 2.69 -32.97
CA ASP A 25 -4.39 3.53 -33.75
C ASP A 25 -5.68 3.82 -32.95
N PRO A 26 -6.27 2.86 -32.18
CA PRO A 26 -7.39 3.16 -31.29
C PRO A 26 -7.05 4.10 -30.12
N LEU A 27 -5.85 3.97 -29.52
CA LEU A 27 -5.41 4.85 -28.43
C LEU A 27 -5.14 6.26 -28.94
N ASP A 28 -4.50 6.39 -30.10
CA ASP A 28 -4.21 7.67 -30.73
C ASP A 28 -5.49 8.40 -31.11
N ALA A 29 -6.39 7.72 -31.81
CA ALA A 29 -7.67 8.28 -32.22
C ALA A 29 -8.56 8.72 -31.03
N ASN A 30 -8.46 8.06 -29.88
CA ASN A 30 -9.29 8.33 -28.71
C ASN A 30 -8.65 9.31 -27.72
N LEU A 31 -7.33 9.22 -27.51
CA LEU A 31 -6.64 9.89 -26.40
C LEU A 31 -5.40 10.71 -26.82
N GLY A 32 -4.97 10.68 -28.09
CA GLY A 32 -3.74 11.34 -28.52
C GLY A 32 -2.48 10.65 -27.98
N ALA A 33 -2.33 9.37 -28.31
CA ALA A 33 -1.18 8.55 -27.95
C ALA A 33 -0.03 8.70 -28.96
N ALA A 34 1.21 8.72 -28.47
CA ALA A 34 2.42 8.67 -29.27
C ALA A 34 3.01 7.25 -29.34
N TRP A 35 3.50 6.84 -30.51
CA TRP A 35 4.18 5.55 -30.72
C TRP A 35 5.67 5.67 -30.42
N ASN A 36 6.07 5.38 -29.18
CA ASN A 36 7.44 5.59 -28.71
C ASN A 36 8.22 4.29 -28.50
N HIS A 37 9.55 4.44 -28.52
CA HIS A 37 10.44 3.38 -28.06
C HIS A 37 10.47 3.36 -26.52
N PRO A 38 10.52 2.17 -25.91
CA PRO A 38 10.78 2.06 -24.47
C PRO A 38 12.12 2.69 -24.10
N TRP A 39 12.25 3.19 -22.88
CA TRP A 39 13.51 3.78 -22.40
C TRP A 39 14.58 2.73 -22.10
N PHE A 40 14.15 1.52 -21.76
CA PHE A 40 14.99 0.37 -21.48
C PHE A 40 14.83 -0.70 -22.54
N LYS A 41 15.92 -1.46 -22.77
CA LYS A 41 15.90 -2.59 -23.70
C LYS A 41 14.80 -3.58 -23.29
N PRO A 42 13.94 -4.02 -24.23
CA PRO A 42 12.93 -5.03 -23.96
C PRO A 42 13.55 -6.39 -23.56
N PRO A 43 12.77 -7.29 -22.94
CA PRO A 43 13.20 -8.66 -22.64
C PRO A 43 13.64 -9.41 -23.91
N GLU A 44 14.54 -10.38 -23.75
CA GLU A 44 14.98 -11.19 -24.89
C GLU A 44 13.81 -11.94 -25.52
N GLY A 45 13.71 -11.88 -26.86
CA GLY A 45 12.62 -12.48 -27.62
C GLY A 45 11.35 -11.62 -27.70
N TYR A 46 11.29 -10.49 -27.01
CA TYR A 46 10.16 -9.57 -27.04
C TYR A 46 10.49 -8.32 -27.87
N ASP A 47 9.55 -7.94 -28.74
CA ASP A 47 9.44 -6.57 -29.20
C ASP A 47 8.61 -5.76 -28.20
N ALA A 48 8.83 -4.44 -28.13
CA ALA A 48 8.03 -3.60 -27.25
C ALA A 48 7.86 -2.16 -27.74
N ARG A 49 6.80 -1.52 -27.23
CA ARG A 49 6.46 -0.11 -27.42
C ARG A 49 5.97 0.52 -26.12
N ARG A 50 6.24 1.81 -26.02
CA ARG A 50 5.70 2.71 -25.01
C ARG A 50 4.70 3.63 -25.71
N PHE A 51 3.56 3.86 -25.07
CA PHE A 51 2.51 4.75 -25.52
C PHE A 51 2.32 5.85 -24.49
N ASP A 52 2.80 7.04 -24.81
CA ASP A 52 2.59 8.23 -23.98
C ASP A 52 1.36 8.98 -24.51
N VAL A 53 0.44 9.33 -23.63
CA VAL A 53 -0.85 9.93 -23.97
C VAL A 53 -0.86 11.40 -23.56
N ASP A 54 -1.54 12.26 -24.32
CA ASP A 54 -1.60 13.70 -24.09
C ASP A 54 -2.08 14.11 -22.68
N ASN A 55 -2.86 13.26 -22.01
CA ASN A 55 -3.33 13.48 -20.64
C ASN A 55 -2.30 13.09 -19.55
N GLY A 56 -1.08 12.69 -19.96
CA GLY A 56 -0.01 12.22 -19.08
C GLY A 56 -0.15 10.76 -18.63
N ASP A 57 -1.09 10.00 -19.20
CA ASP A 57 -1.14 8.55 -19.02
C ASP A 57 -0.05 7.88 -19.88
N THR A 58 0.39 6.70 -19.45
CA THR A 58 1.35 5.85 -20.15
C THR A 58 0.84 4.41 -20.21
N ALA A 59 1.13 3.75 -21.32
CA ALA A 59 1.08 2.30 -21.39
C ALA A 59 2.34 1.68 -22.01
N LEU A 60 2.64 0.47 -21.58
CA LEU A 60 3.70 -0.40 -22.03
C LEU A 60 3.07 -1.62 -22.69
N PHE A 61 3.63 -2.02 -23.83
CA PHE A 61 3.22 -3.23 -24.52
C PHE A 61 4.45 -3.98 -25.02
N CYS A 62 4.59 -5.24 -24.61
CA CYS A 62 5.63 -6.13 -25.12
C CYS A 62 5.00 -7.41 -25.67
N TRP A 63 5.56 -7.95 -26.74
CA TRP A 63 4.97 -9.09 -27.42
C TRP A 63 6.00 -9.99 -28.13
N THR A 64 5.54 -11.20 -28.44
CA THR A 64 6.23 -12.21 -29.24
C THR A 64 5.29 -12.72 -30.35
N ASP A 65 5.73 -13.72 -31.11
CA ASP A 65 4.88 -14.44 -32.06
C ASP A 65 3.85 -15.38 -31.37
N GLU A 66 3.85 -15.47 -30.03
CA GLU A 66 3.02 -16.40 -29.25
C GLU A 66 2.12 -15.71 -28.20
N GLU A 67 2.51 -14.53 -27.71
CA GLU A 67 1.77 -13.83 -26.66
C GLU A 67 2.12 -12.33 -26.59
N ALA A 68 1.36 -11.58 -25.81
CA ALA A 68 1.67 -10.20 -25.46
C ALA A 68 1.20 -9.82 -24.05
N TYR A 69 1.85 -8.80 -23.51
CA TYR A 69 1.51 -8.19 -22.22
C TYR A 69 1.31 -6.70 -22.39
N TRP A 70 0.17 -6.23 -21.87
CA TRP A 70 -0.17 -4.82 -21.76
C TRP A 70 -0.15 -4.38 -20.30
N LEU A 71 0.46 -3.24 -20.00
CA LEU A 71 0.43 -2.63 -18.69
C LEU A 71 0.34 -1.12 -18.84
N GLY A 72 -0.64 -0.47 -18.23
CA GLY A 72 -0.75 0.98 -18.36
C GLY A 72 -1.86 1.57 -17.51
N ASN A 73 -1.81 2.88 -17.38
CA ASN A 73 -2.78 3.66 -16.64
C ASN A 73 -3.75 4.44 -17.55
N THR A 74 -3.70 4.17 -18.86
CA THR A 74 -4.63 4.68 -19.87
C THR A 74 -5.96 3.90 -19.87
N GLU A 75 -6.91 4.32 -20.70
CA GLU A 75 -7.96 3.41 -21.14
C GLU A 75 -7.37 2.18 -21.84
N THR A 76 -7.85 0.99 -21.49
CA THR A 76 -7.42 -0.24 -22.17
C THR A 76 -8.06 -0.30 -23.57
N PRO A 77 -7.29 -0.57 -24.64
CA PRO A 77 -7.83 -0.85 -25.97
C PRO A 77 -8.85 -1.99 -25.98
N SER A 78 -9.85 -1.90 -26.86
CA SER A 78 -10.95 -2.88 -26.90
C SER A 78 -10.52 -4.29 -27.30
N SER A 79 -9.46 -4.41 -28.09
CA SER A 79 -8.77 -5.67 -28.41
C SER A 79 -8.28 -6.44 -27.18
N LEU A 80 -8.08 -5.73 -26.06
CA LEU A 80 -7.55 -6.27 -24.81
C LEU A 80 -8.60 -6.33 -23.68
N TRP A 81 -9.88 -6.04 -23.95
CA TRP A 81 -10.90 -6.03 -22.87
C TRP A 81 -11.17 -7.41 -22.27
N ARG A 82 -11.08 -8.46 -23.08
CA ARG A 82 -11.40 -9.85 -22.71
C ARG A 82 -10.17 -10.66 -22.25
N THR A 83 -9.07 -9.99 -21.95
CA THR A 83 -7.86 -10.62 -21.41
C THR A 83 -7.96 -10.79 -19.91
N ASP A 84 -7.29 -11.82 -19.41
CA ASP A 84 -7.06 -12.01 -17.98
C ASP A 84 -6.10 -10.94 -17.44
N LYS A 85 -6.19 -10.68 -16.13
CA LYS A 85 -5.38 -9.67 -15.44
C LYS A 85 -4.44 -10.35 -14.45
N TYR A 86 -3.19 -9.93 -14.47
CA TYR A 86 -2.10 -10.52 -13.70
C TYR A 86 -1.33 -9.45 -12.92
N GLY A 87 -0.87 -9.80 -11.73
CA GLY A 87 0.12 -9.07 -10.96
C GLY A 87 1.51 -9.10 -11.59
N PHE A 88 2.46 -8.43 -10.95
CA PHE A 88 3.87 -8.43 -11.33
C PHE A 88 4.52 -9.79 -11.08
N GLU A 89 4.06 -10.54 -10.07
CA GLU A 89 4.59 -11.87 -9.76
C GLU A 89 3.97 -13.00 -10.61
N GLU A 90 2.85 -12.71 -11.28
CA GLU A 90 2.09 -13.70 -12.06
C GLU A 90 2.46 -13.72 -13.55
N VAL A 91 3.36 -12.82 -14.00
CA VAL A 91 3.87 -12.76 -15.38
C VAL A 91 5.35 -13.19 -15.45
N PRO A 92 5.91 -13.49 -16.63
CA PRO A 92 7.32 -13.84 -16.74
C PRO A 92 8.23 -12.78 -16.12
N THR A 93 9.15 -13.19 -15.25
CA THR A 93 10.04 -12.28 -14.51
C THR A 93 10.72 -11.23 -15.39
N PRO A 94 11.27 -11.56 -16.58
CA PRO A 94 11.88 -10.54 -17.44
C PRO A 94 10.91 -9.44 -17.91
N VAL A 95 9.63 -9.78 -18.12
CA VAL A 95 8.58 -8.83 -18.50
C VAL A 95 8.24 -7.90 -17.33
N ALA A 96 8.07 -8.47 -16.13
CA ALA A 96 7.83 -7.70 -14.91
C ALA A 96 8.98 -6.72 -14.63
N GLU A 97 10.23 -7.21 -14.62
CA GLU A 97 11.42 -6.39 -14.36
C GLU A 97 11.58 -5.24 -15.37
N TRP A 98 11.36 -5.51 -16.66
CA TRP A 98 11.40 -4.48 -17.69
C TRP A 98 10.34 -3.40 -17.44
N ALA A 99 9.09 -3.81 -17.20
CA ALA A 99 8.00 -2.88 -16.95
C ALA A 99 8.24 -2.05 -15.67
N GLU A 100 8.74 -2.67 -14.60
CA GLU A 100 9.08 -1.94 -13.37
C GLU A 100 10.18 -0.91 -13.58
N ARG A 101 11.14 -1.17 -14.46
CA ARG A 101 12.18 -0.18 -14.78
C ARG A 101 11.62 1.02 -15.53
N GLU A 102 10.81 0.78 -16.57
CA GLU A 102 10.11 1.84 -17.32
C GLU A 102 9.26 2.70 -16.39
N LEU A 103 8.43 2.05 -15.56
CA LEU A 103 7.50 2.71 -14.66
C LEU A 103 8.22 3.46 -13.53
N ARG A 104 9.27 2.89 -12.92
CA ARG A 104 10.03 3.63 -11.88
C ARG A 104 10.74 4.85 -12.45
N ALA A 105 11.32 4.74 -13.64
CA ALA A 105 11.92 5.90 -14.30
C ALA A 105 10.86 7.00 -14.52
N GLU A 106 9.64 6.63 -14.89
CA GLU A 106 8.55 7.58 -15.14
C GLU A 106 8.07 8.21 -13.85
N LEU A 107 7.90 7.39 -12.80
CA LEU A 107 7.57 7.87 -11.46
C LEU A 107 8.59 8.91 -10.98
N HIS A 108 9.88 8.65 -11.19
CA HIS A 108 10.94 9.55 -10.78
C HIS A 108 11.06 10.80 -11.67
N GLU A 109 10.69 10.72 -12.94
CA GLU A 109 10.58 11.92 -13.79
C GLU A 109 9.40 12.80 -13.34
N GLN A 110 8.25 12.20 -13.03
CA GLN A 110 7.03 12.92 -12.64
C GLN A 110 7.03 13.35 -11.17
N SER A 111 7.77 12.65 -10.31
CA SER A 111 7.82 12.89 -8.86
C SER A 111 9.26 12.69 -8.36
N PRO A 112 10.19 13.61 -8.68
CA PRO A 112 11.62 13.44 -8.38
C PRO A 112 11.96 13.30 -6.90
N TRP A 113 11.08 13.76 -6.01
CA TRP A 113 11.23 13.59 -4.56
C TRP A 113 11.18 12.11 -4.12
N LEU A 114 10.68 11.20 -4.97
CA LEU A 114 10.70 9.75 -4.72
C LEU A 114 12.04 9.08 -5.06
N THR A 115 12.95 9.76 -5.78
CA THR A 115 14.22 9.16 -6.23
C THR A 115 15.13 8.73 -5.08
N GLU A 116 15.09 9.43 -3.95
CA GLU A 116 15.87 9.08 -2.74
C GLU A 116 15.26 7.89 -1.95
N TYR A 117 14.07 7.42 -2.32
CA TYR A 117 13.32 6.38 -1.62
C TYR A 117 12.98 5.20 -2.58
N PRO A 118 13.99 4.41 -2.99
CA PRO A 118 13.83 3.41 -4.05
C PRO A 118 12.95 2.21 -3.65
N HIS A 119 13.00 1.72 -2.41
CA HIS A 119 12.13 0.63 -1.97
C HIS A 119 10.68 1.11 -1.84
N LEU A 120 10.45 2.29 -1.28
CA LEU A 120 9.12 2.90 -1.22
C LEU A 120 8.53 3.09 -2.62
N SER A 121 9.34 3.60 -3.54
CA SER A 121 8.96 3.78 -4.95
C SER A 121 8.58 2.47 -5.61
N TRP A 122 9.37 1.42 -5.38
CA TRP A 122 9.11 0.08 -5.92
C TRP A 122 7.88 -0.55 -5.28
N PHE A 123 7.77 -0.53 -3.95
CA PHE A 123 6.72 -1.17 -3.19
C PHE A 123 5.34 -0.64 -3.60
N PHE A 124 5.18 0.68 -3.62
CA PHE A 124 3.91 1.33 -3.98
C PHE A 124 3.78 1.66 -5.48
N LEU A 125 4.72 1.23 -6.34
CA LEU A 125 4.65 1.44 -7.78
C LEU A 125 3.28 1.13 -8.41
N PRO A 126 2.61 0.00 -8.06
CA PRO A 126 1.32 -0.35 -8.66
C PRO A 126 0.21 0.65 -8.36
N VAL A 127 0.30 1.39 -7.24
CA VAL A 127 -0.70 2.40 -6.87
C VAL A 127 -0.26 3.81 -7.27
N PHE A 128 1.03 4.13 -7.16
CA PHE A 128 1.61 5.40 -7.60
C PHE A 128 1.47 5.66 -9.09
N LEU A 129 1.37 4.63 -9.93
CA LEU A 129 1.15 4.80 -11.36
C LEU A 129 -0.22 4.32 -11.81
N SER A 130 -1.10 3.89 -10.91
CA SER A 130 -2.45 3.47 -11.27
C SER A 130 -3.26 4.60 -11.94
N LYS A 131 -4.20 4.22 -12.81
CA LYS A 131 -5.08 5.17 -13.50
C LYS A 131 -5.82 6.09 -12.53
N ASP A 132 -6.51 5.48 -11.59
CA ASP A 132 -7.42 6.21 -10.71
C ASP A 132 -6.71 6.73 -9.45
N GLY A 133 -5.54 6.21 -9.08
CA GLY A 133 -4.89 6.51 -7.81
C GLY A 133 -3.61 7.32 -7.88
N ARG A 134 -2.96 7.46 -9.05
CA ARG A 134 -1.62 8.06 -9.11
C ARG A 134 -1.52 9.44 -8.47
N TRP A 135 -2.52 10.30 -8.69
CA TRP A 135 -2.51 11.66 -8.16
C TRP A 135 -2.73 11.65 -6.64
N THR A 136 -3.76 10.94 -6.19
CA THR A 136 -4.16 10.92 -4.78
C THR A 136 -3.16 10.18 -3.88
N THR A 137 -2.56 9.09 -4.38
CA THR A 137 -1.49 8.37 -3.67
C THR A 137 -0.23 9.21 -3.56
N ARG A 138 0.22 9.86 -4.63
CA ARG A 138 1.39 10.74 -4.55
C ARG A 138 1.12 11.96 -3.67
N GLU A 139 -0.05 12.61 -3.80
CA GLU A 139 -0.50 13.72 -2.95
C GLU A 139 -0.53 13.33 -1.47
N PHE A 140 -1.00 12.13 -1.13
CA PHE A 140 -1.00 11.64 0.26
C PHE A 140 0.41 11.54 0.86
N PHE A 141 1.41 11.12 0.07
CA PHE A 141 2.79 11.06 0.55
C PHE A 141 3.47 12.43 0.53
N ASP A 142 3.24 13.25 -0.49
CA ASP A 142 3.87 14.56 -0.68
C ASP A 142 3.31 15.62 0.30
N ASP A 143 1.99 15.81 0.30
CA ASP A 143 1.32 16.90 1.02
C ASP A 143 0.82 16.47 2.41
N HIS A 144 0.70 15.17 2.65
CA HIS A 144 0.17 14.63 3.90
C HIS A 144 1.12 13.68 4.65
N ALA A 145 2.40 13.64 4.26
CA ALA A 145 3.46 12.91 4.95
C ALA A 145 3.08 11.45 5.27
N GLY A 146 2.39 10.78 4.34
CA GLY A 146 1.94 9.39 4.50
C GLY A 146 0.98 9.18 5.70
N GLY A 147 0.33 10.24 6.16
CA GLY A 147 -0.59 10.22 7.29
C GLY A 147 0.07 10.42 8.65
N PHE A 148 1.33 10.85 8.73
CA PHE A 148 1.93 11.35 9.96
C PHE A 148 1.64 12.85 10.13
N PRO A 149 0.81 13.26 11.10
CA PRO A 149 0.64 14.68 11.41
C PRO A 149 1.94 15.24 11.99
N ASP A 150 2.19 16.53 11.82
CA ASP A 150 3.35 17.24 12.37
C ASP A 150 4.71 16.68 11.91
N ALA A 151 4.73 15.91 10.82
CA ALA A 151 5.93 15.47 10.14
C ALA A 151 6.05 16.20 8.80
N ASP A 152 7.28 16.43 8.34
CA ASP A 152 7.50 16.78 6.95
C ASP A 152 7.51 15.52 6.08
N ARG A 153 7.41 15.74 4.77
CA ARG A 153 7.43 14.68 3.76
C ARG A 153 8.67 13.82 3.90
N ASP A 154 9.84 14.43 3.93
CA ASP A 154 11.11 13.70 3.82
C ASP A 154 11.33 12.80 5.05
N GLY A 155 10.96 13.26 6.25
CA GLY A 155 10.97 12.43 7.46
C GLY A 155 10.04 11.23 7.36
N ALA A 156 8.81 11.42 6.88
CA ALA A 156 7.85 10.33 6.69
C ALA A 156 8.31 9.33 5.62
N LEU A 157 8.85 9.79 4.50
CA LEU A 157 9.37 8.94 3.44
C LEU A 157 10.59 8.16 3.90
N ALA A 158 11.52 8.79 4.62
CA ALA A 158 12.67 8.12 5.20
C ALA A 158 12.26 7.00 6.18
N PHE A 159 11.23 7.25 6.99
CA PHE A 159 10.65 6.24 7.87
C PHE A 159 10.14 5.02 7.09
N TYR A 160 9.32 5.24 6.06
CA TYR A 160 8.77 4.13 5.28
C TYR A 160 9.85 3.42 4.44
N GLU A 161 10.78 4.16 3.83
CA GLU A 161 11.93 3.58 3.12
C GLU A 161 12.78 2.71 4.04
N SER A 162 13.10 3.20 5.24
CA SER A 162 13.90 2.44 6.21
C SER A 162 13.21 1.15 6.63
N PHE A 163 11.88 1.13 6.73
CA PHE A 163 11.14 -0.08 7.07
C PHE A 163 11.02 -1.02 5.88
N LEU A 164 10.59 -0.52 4.73
CA LEU A 164 10.35 -1.34 3.54
C LEU A 164 11.65 -1.93 2.98
N SER A 165 12.77 -1.23 3.09
CA SER A 165 14.10 -1.73 2.66
C SER A 165 14.63 -2.91 3.49
N THR A 166 13.97 -3.27 4.59
CA THR A 166 14.26 -4.52 5.31
C THR A 166 13.86 -5.76 4.52
N GLY A 167 12.95 -5.62 3.54
CA GLY A 167 12.44 -6.69 2.70
C GLY A 167 11.36 -7.56 3.36
N VAL A 168 10.98 -7.28 4.61
CA VAL A 168 10.07 -8.13 5.39
C VAL A 168 8.64 -8.23 4.79
N LEU A 169 8.26 -7.26 3.96
CA LEU A 169 6.96 -7.23 3.28
C LEU A 169 7.06 -7.47 1.76
N ASP A 170 8.24 -7.79 1.22
CA ASP A 170 8.47 -7.85 -0.23
C ASP A 170 7.60 -8.93 -0.89
N ASP A 171 7.53 -10.12 -0.29
CA ASP A 171 6.69 -11.24 -0.74
C ASP A 171 5.17 -10.94 -0.61
N TYR A 172 4.82 -9.85 0.08
CA TYR A 172 3.44 -9.42 0.29
C TYR A 172 3.14 -8.08 -0.39
N ARG A 173 4.04 -7.59 -1.26
CA ARG A 173 3.98 -6.25 -1.85
C ARG A 173 2.64 -6.00 -2.55
N GLU A 174 2.17 -6.92 -3.39
CA GLU A 174 0.92 -6.71 -4.13
C GLU A 174 -0.29 -6.54 -3.20
N THR A 175 -0.36 -7.38 -2.17
CA THR A 175 -1.40 -7.34 -1.15
C THR A 175 -1.32 -6.03 -0.37
N MET A 176 -0.15 -5.73 0.22
CA MET A 176 0.03 -4.59 1.12
C MET A 176 -0.02 -3.24 0.41
N ALA A 177 0.65 -3.09 -0.75
CA ALA A 177 0.53 -1.88 -1.55
C ALA A 177 -0.91 -1.68 -2.06
N GLY A 178 -1.59 -2.79 -2.40
CA GLY A 178 -2.98 -2.81 -2.84
C GLY A 178 -3.97 -2.27 -1.79
N LYS A 179 -3.69 -2.44 -0.49
CA LYS A 179 -4.54 -1.92 0.61
C LYS A 179 -4.67 -0.41 0.59
N LEU A 180 -3.60 0.31 0.20
CA LEU A 180 -3.65 1.77 0.07
C LEU A 180 -4.72 2.17 -0.96
N GLY A 181 -4.96 1.26 -1.91
CA GLY A 181 -5.97 1.32 -2.93
C GLY A 181 -5.73 2.46 -3.89
N THR A 182 -6.66 2.59 -4.82
CA THR A 182 -6.61 3.61 -5.87
C THR A 182 -7.97 4.31 -5.86
N SER A 183 -8.00 5.63 -6.00
CA SER A 183 -9.23 6.41 -5.92
C SER A 183 -9.01 7.77 -6.56
N GLU A 184 -9.94 8.18 -7.42
CA GLU A 184 -9.91 9.51 -8.06
C GLU A 184 -10.03 10.65 -7.03
N ARG A 185 -10.49 10.33 -5.82
CA ARG A 185 -10.60 11.28 -4.70
C ARG A 185 -9.70 10.88 -3.56
N LEU A 186 -8.98 11.87 -3.04
CA LEU A 186 -8.15 11.72 -1.86
C LEU A 186 -9.02 11.37 -0.64
N ASP A 187 -8.75 10.21 -0.04
CA ASP A 187 -9.42 9.74 1.18
C ASP A 187 -8.36 9.52 2.26
N LEU A 188 -8.05 10.60 2.98
CA LEU A 188 -7.07 10.59 4.06
C LEU A 188 -7.42 9.60 5.16
N THR A 189 -8.70 9.33 5.38
CA THR A 189 -9.15 8.39 6.42
C THR A 189 -8.72 6.98 6.08
N ARG A 190 -9.10 6.52 4.89
CA ARG A 190 -8.81 5.19 4.40
C ARG A 190 -7.30 4.98 4.23
N MET A 191 -6.62 5.96 3.65
CA MET A 191 -5.18 5.87 3.38
C MET A 191 -4.36 5.88 4.67
N ALA A 192 -4.70 6.74 5.63
CA ALA A 192 -4.07 6.69 6.95
C ALA A 192 -4.37 5.36 7.65
N ALA A 193 -5.62 4.85 7.60
CA ALA A 193 -5.95 3.55 8.18
C ALA A 193 -5.08 2.43 7.64
N THR A 194 -4.88 2.36 6.32
CA THR A 194 -3.92 1.42 5.70
C THR A 194 -2.51 1.59 6.24
N MET A 195 -2.00 2.82 6.33
CA MET A 195 -0.63 3.03 6.83
C MET A 195 -0.46 2.59 8.29
N GLY A 196 -1.55 2.50 9.07
CA GLY A 196 -1.52 1.94 10.42
C GLY A 196 -1.09 0.47 10.46
N GLU A 197 -1.37 -0.30 9.40
CA GLU A 197 -0.92 -1.68 9.29
C GLU A 197 0.60 -1.77 9.05
N PHE A 198 1.18 -0.83 8.31
CA PHE A 198 2.64 -0.74 8.16
C PHE A 198 3.30 -0.37 9.49
N HIS A 199 2.67 0.49 10.30
CA HIS A 199 3.15 0.81 11.65
C HIS A 199 3.08 -0.41 12.59
N ALA A 200 2.01 -1.19 12.50
CA ALA A 200 1.86 -2.43 13.28
C ALA A 200 2.91 -3.47 12.88
N ALA A 201 3.09 -3.69 11.56
CA ALA A 201 4.13 -4.57 11.04
C ALA A 201 5.52 -4.14 11.51
N LYS A 202 5.84 -2.84 11.39
CA LYS A 202 7.11 -2.31 11.91
C LYS A 202 7.28 -2.54 13.41
N LEU A 203 6.25 -2.24 14.21
CA LEU A 203 6.30 -2.43 15.66
C LEU A 203 6.58 -3.90 16.04
N LEU A 204 5.94 -4.84 15.34
CA LEU A 204 6.16 -6.28 15.53
C LEU A 204 7.57 -6.70 15.11
N VAL A 205 8.05 -6.24 13.95
CA VAL A 205 9.39 -6.55 13.45
C VAL A 205 10.48 -5.97 14.35
N ASP A 206 10.31 -4.74 14.83
CA ASP A 206 11.24 -4.11 15.78
C ASP A 206 11.28 -4.87 17.12
N ALA A 207 10.17 -5.51 17.51
CA ALA A 207 10.09 -6.39 18.67
C ALA A 207 10.62 -7.82 18.41
N GLY A 208 11.07 -8.12 17.19
CA GLY A 208 11.68 -9.41 16.83
C GLY A 208 10.69 -10.48 16.37
N TYR A 209 9.49 -10.10 15.94
CA TYR A 209 8.51 -11.01 15.35
C TYR A 209 8.61 -11.02 13.82
N ASP A 210 8.46 -12.20 13.22
CA ASP A 210 8.16 -12.30 11.80
C ASP A 210 6.66 -12.02 11.59
N VAL A 211 6.30 -11.37 10.48
CA VAL A 211 4.92 -10.95 10.22
C VAL A 211 4.38 -11.56 8.93
N GLU A 212 3.19 -12.14 9.01
CA GLU A 212 2.43 -12.63 7.85
C GLU A 212 1.12 -11.83 7.75
N PRO A 213 0.95 -10.99 6.71
CA PRO A 213 -0.26 -10.20 6.52
C PRO A 213 -1.46 -11.00 5.99
N GLU A 214 -2.68 -10.51 6.22
CA GLU A 214 -3.93 -11.04 5.62
C GLU A 214 -4.15 -12.54 5.84
N ILE A 215 -3.93 -13.01 7.07
CA ILE A 215 -4.10 -14.43 7.39
C ILE A 215 -5.59 -14.81 7.41
N GLU A 216 -5.97 -15.77 6.57
CA GLU A 216 -7.32 -16.34 6.59
C GLU A 216 -7.47 -17.26 7.80
N VAL A 217 -8.45 -16.97 8.65
CA VAL A 217 -8.74 -17.82 9.81
C VAL A 217 -10.07 -18.55 9.61
N THR A 218 -10.30 -19.59 10.40
CA THR A 218 -11.43 -20.53 10.24
C THR A 218 -12.83 -19.91 10.30
N THR A 219 -12.94 -18.64 10.75
CA THR A 219 -14.20 -17.89 10.76
C THR A 219 -14.56 -17.29 9.39
N GLY A 220 -13.66 -17.35 8.40
CA GLY A 220 -13.86 -16.80 7.05
C GLY A 220 -13.62 -15.29 6.94
N HIS A 221 -13.04 -14.68 7.98
CA HIS A 221 -12.50 -13.32 7.94
C HIS A 221 -10.98 -13.38 7.84
N SER A 222 -10.36 -12.43 7.12
CA SER A 222 -8.92 -12.22 7.24
C SER A 222 -8.62 -11.36 8.46
N ILE A 223 -7.52 -11.68 9.15
CA ILE A 223 -6.94 -10.86 10.21
C ILE A 223 -5.72 -10.15 9.62
N ASP A 224 -5.49 -8.91 10.04
CA ASP A 224 -4.46 -8.06 9.45
C ASP A 224 -3.07 -8.71 9.49
N PHE A 225 -2.68 -9.31 10.63
CA PHE A 225 -1.40 -10.02 10.76
C PHE A 225 -1.47 -11.27 11.66
N GLN A 226 -0.61 -12.22 11.35
CA GLN A 226 -0.06 -13.17 12.31
C GLN A 226 1.38 -12.75 12.65
N ALA A 227 1.69 -12.61 13.95
CA ALA A 227 3.03 -12.32 14.43
C ALA A 227 3.67 -13.61 14.96
N GLN A 228 4.76 -14.08 14.34
CA GLN A 228 5.44 -15.30 14.71
C GLN A 228 6.64 -14.98 15.59
N ALA A 229 6.60 -15.47 16.83
CA ALA A 229 7.68 -15.34 17.78
C ALA A 229 8.77 -16.40 17.52
N PRO A 230 10.04 -16.13 17.86
CA PRO A 230 11.12 -17.10 17.76
C PRO A 230 10.89 -18.40 18.57
N ASP A 231 10.07 -18.35 19.62
CA ASP A 231 9.72 -19.49 20.47
C ASP A 231 8.53 -20.33 19.93
N GLY A 232 7.98 -19.94 18.78
CA GLY A 232 6.88 -20.63 18.10
C GLY A 232 5.47 -20.15 18.47
N GLN A 233 5.32 -19.13 19.33
CA GLN A 233 4.03 -18.47 19.52
C GLN A 233 3.61 -17.70 18.27
N GLN A 234 2.32 -17.71 17.96
CA GLN A 234 1.78 -17.07 16.75
C GLN A 234 0.53 -16.22 17.03
N PRO A 235 0.62 -15.19 17.90
CA PRO A 235 -0.49 -14.28 18.16
C PRO A 235 -1.02 -13.62 16.89
N LEU A 236 -2.35 -13.51 16.82
CA LEU A 236 -3.04 -12.78 15.76
C LEU A 236 -3.20 -11.31 16.16
N VAL A 237 -3.03 -10.41 15.21
CA VAL A 237 -3.09 -8.96 15.43
C VAL A 237 -4.04 -8.33 14.42
N GLU A 238 -5.02 -7.59 14.94
CA GLU A 238 -5.93 -6.75 14.16
C GLU A 238 -5.60 -5.29 14.43
N VAL A 239 -5.59 -4.47 13.40
CA VAL A 239 -5.16 -3.07 13.46
C VAL A 239 -6.35 -2.15 13.26
N THR A 240 -6.34 -1.06 14.01
CA THR A 240 -7.25 0.05 13.81
C THR A 240 -6.55 1.37 14.03
N ARG A 241 -6.95 2.39 13.28
CA ARG A 241 -6.35 3.71 13.35
C ARG A 241 -7.43 4.76 13.56
N PRO A 242 -7.60 5.31 14.79
CA PRO A 242 -8.50 6.43 15.01
C PRO A 242 -8.04 7.65 14.20
N LEU A 243 -8.97 8.50 13.81
CA LEU A 243 -8.64 9.83 13.31
C LEU A 243 -8.63 10.83 14.46
N PRO A 244 -7.76 11.86 14.39
CA PRO A 244 -7.83 12.94 15.37
C PRO A 244 -9.24 13.56 15.32
N PRO A 245 -9.82 13.91 16.48
CA PRO A 245 -11.12 14.56 16.50
C PRO A 245 -11.03 15.84 15.69
N ASN A 246 -11.82 15.90 14.61
CA ASN A 246 -11.83 17.03 13.70
C ASN A 246 -12.04 18.31 14.53
N ARG A 247 -11.24 19.37 14.33
CA ARG A 247 -11.23 20.60 15.15
C ARG A 247 -12.57 21.39 15.17
N ARG A 248 -13.67 20.81 14.69
CA ARG A 248 -15.03 21.39 14.60
C ARG A 248 -16.15 20.54 15.19
N SER A 249 -15.95 19.30 15.65
CA SER A 249 -17.01 18.51 16.30
C SER A 249 -16.62 18.02 17.69
N ALA A 250 -17.56 18.11 18.63
CA ALA A 250 -17.46 17.87 20.06
C ALA A 250 -17.01 16.44 20.49
N GLY A 251 -15.81 16.02 20.12
CA GLY A 251 -15.18 14.76 20.53
C GLY A 251 -13.79 14.99 21.14
N THR A 252 -13.39 14.12 22.07
CA THR A 252 -12.03 14.13 22.65
C THR A 252 -11.18 13.05 21.98
N PRO A 253 -9.83 13.17 21.96
CA PRO A 253 -8.94 12.12 21.45
C PRO A 253 -9.18 10.76 22.11
N VAL A 254 -9.47 10.78 23.41
CA VAL A 254 -9.87 9.60 24.19
C VAL A 254 -11.16 8.95 23.69
N ALA A 255 -12.17 9.75 23.34
CA ALA A 255 -13.41 9.25 22.77
C ALA A 255 -13.18 8.65 21.38
N ALA A 256 -12.37 9.30 20.54
CA ALA A 256 -12.03 8.79 19.22
C ALA A 256 -11.36 7.40 19.28
N VAL A 257 -10.39 7.21 20.18
CA VAL A 257 -9.77 5.91 20.45
C VAL A 257 -10.80 4.85 20.82
N ARG A 258 -11.71 5.17 21.76
CA ARG A 258 -12.74 4.22 22.23
C ARG A 258 -13.75 3.86 21.14
N ASP A 259 -14.23 4.84 20.39
CA ASP A 259 -15.26 4.65 19.37
C ASP A 259 -14.73 3.85 18.17
N THR A 260 -13.49 4.14 17.77
CA THR A 260 -12.80 3.38 16.71
C THR A 260 -12.55 1.94 17.15
N ALA A 261 -12.01 1.71 18.35
CA ALA A 261 -11.78 0.37 18.86
C ALA A 261 -13.10 -0.42 18.99
N LYS A 262 -14.15 0.20 19.56
CA LYS A 262 -15.46 -0.42 19.71
C LYS A 262 -16.05 -0.87 18.38
N THR A 263 -15.94 -0.06 17.33
CA THR A 263 -16.46 -0.41 16.00
C THR A 263 -15.79 -1.68 15.45
N LYS A 264 -14.48 -1.85 15.69
CA LYS A 264 -13.75 -3.07 15.33
C LYS A 264 -14.11 -4.27 16.22
N THR A 265 -14.27 -4.04 17.53
CA THR A 265 -14.62 -5.09 18.50
C THR A 265 -16.02 -5.67 18.27
N ASP A 266 -17.02 -4.80 18.10
CA ASP A 266 -18.43 -5.20 17.89
C ASP A 266 -18.63 -5.90 16.54
N GLY A 267 -17.70 -5.72 15.59
CA GLY A 267 -17.68 -6.39 14.30
C GLY A 267 -16.80 -7.64 14.29
N GLN A 268 -15.64 -7.53 13.63
CA GLN A 268 -14.76 -8.63 13.25
C GLN A 268 -14.27 -9.46 14.45
N LEU A 269 -13.91 -8.80 15.56
CA LEU A 269 -13.24 -9.48 16.69
C LEU A 269 -14.18 -10.28 17.59
N SER A 270 -15.48 -9.99 17.59
CA SER A 270 -16.48 -10.68 18.42
C SER A 270 -16.51 -12.20 18.15
N ALA A 271 -16.12 -12.63 16.95
CA ALA A 271 -16.06 -14.04 16.54
C ALA A 271 -14.83 -14.80 17.09
N HIS A 272 -13.82 -14.10 17.62
CA HIS A 272 -12.50 -14.67 17.93
C HIS A 272 -12.22 -14.91 19.41
N ALA A 273 -13.22 -14.77 20.29
CA ALA A 273 -13.18 -15.13 21.72
C ALA A 273 -11.93 -14.65 22.50
N GLY A 274 -11.33 -13.52 22.11
CA GLY A 274 -10.14 -12.95 22.74
C GLY A 274 -8.79 -13.51 22.26
N GLY A 275 -8.77 -14.32 21.19
CA GLY A 275 -7.54 -14.87 20.58
C GLY A 275 -6.78 -13.91 19.66
N VAL A 276 -7.26 -12.67 19.50
CA VAL A 276 -6.66 -11.64 18.65
C VAL A 276 -6.32 -10.42 19.50
N VAL A 277 -5.11 -9.88 19.33
CA VAL A 277 -4.66 -8.64 19.97
C VAL A 277 -5.11 -7.46 19.11
N LEU A 278 -5.83 -6.51 19.69
CA LEU A 278 -6.19 -5.27 18.98
C LEU A 278 -5.07 -4.24 19.11
N PHE A 279 -4.52 -3.80 17.99
CA PHE A 279 -3.58 -2.70 17.88
C PHE A 279 -4.34 -1.41 17.53
N VAL A 280 -4.29 -0.41 18.40
CA VAL A 280 -4.85 0.92 18.16
C VAL A 280 -3.73 1.90 17.86
N ASP A 281 -3.51 2.14 16.56
CA ASP A 281 -2.48 3.04 16.07
C ASP A 281 -2.93 4.51 16.15
N CYS A 282 -2.37 5.26 17.09
CA CYS A 282 -2.59 6.70 17.26
C CYS A 282 -1.55 7.55 16.51
N SER A 283 -0.80 6.98 15.55
CA SER A 283 0.18 7.72 14.73
C SER A 283 -0.44 8.81 13.85
N SER A 284 -1.77 8.82 13.69
CA SER A 284 -2.54 9.89 13.04
C SER A 284 -2.82 11.09 13.95
N PHE A 285 -2.49 11.01 15.24
CA PHE A 285 -2.77 12.08 16.22
C PHE A 285 -1.62 13.08 16.27
N PRO A 286 -1.92 14.39 16.25
CA PRO A 286 -0.96 15.43 16.64
C PRO A 286 -0.46 15.23 18.08
N ASP A 287 0.61 15.93 18.44
CA ASP A 287 1.25 15.78 19.75
C ASP A 287 0.29 15.98 20.93
N ASP A 288 -0.49 17.07 20.93
CA ASP A 288 -1.43 17.37 22.00
C ASP A 288 -2.51 16.28 22.18
N ASP A 289 -3.02 15.76 21.06
CA ASP A 289 -4.05 14.72 21.06
C ASP A 289 -3.49 13.40 21.60
N TRP A 290 -2.26 13.06 21.23
CA TRP A 290 -1.56 11.90 21.78
C TRP A 290 -1.30 12.03 23.27
N TYR A 291 -0.81 13.19 23.73
CA TYR A 291 -0.56 13.40 25.15
C TYR A 291 -1.84 13.24 25.98
N ALA A 292 -2.98 13.73 25.47
CA ALA A 292 -4.27 13.51 26.11
C ALA A 292 -4.65 12.01 26.23
N VAL A 293 -4.41 11.22 25.18
CA VAL A 293 -4.65 9.75 25.21
C VAL A 293 -3.69 9.05 26.17
N ARG A 294 -2.39 9.35 26.06
CA ARG A 294 -1.33 8.74 26.86
C ARG A 294 -1.53 8.99 28.35
N ASP A 295 -1.93 10.20 28.73
CA ASP A 295 -2.11 10.57 30.13
C ASP A 295 -3.41 9.95 30.70
N ALA A 296 -4.46 9.82 29.88
CA ALA A 296 -5.72 9.22 30.30
C ALA A 296 -5.73 7.68 30.29
N ARG A 297 -4.87 7.05 29.47
CA ARG A 297 -4.79 5.60 29.23
C ARG A 297 -6.16 4.91 29.14
N PRO A 298 -7.04 5.30 28.19
CA PRO A 298 -8.37 4.70 28.12
C PRO A 298 -8.33 3.19 27.90
N GLU A 299 -9.21 2.49 28.60
CA GLU A 299 -9.65 1.16 28.19
C GLU A 299 -10.42 1.26 26.87
N VAL A 300 -10.15 0.30 25.96
CA VAL A 300 -10.67 0.28 24.58
C VAL A 300 -11.76 -0.76 24.34
N GLY A 301 -12.23 -1.44 25.40
CA GLY A 301 -13.34 -2.41 25.32
C GLY A 301 -12.97 -3.80 24.80
N HIS A 302 -11.78 -3.97 24.22
CA HIS A 302 -11.20 -5.27 23.83
C HIS A 302 -9.98 -5.60 24.68
N ARG A 303 -9.79 -6.89 25.01
CA ARG A 303 -8.60 -7.40 25.68
C ARG A 303 -8.24 -8.75 25.06
N PRO A 304 -6.97 -8.99 24.68
CA PRO A 304 -5.81 -8.09 24.82
C PRO A 304 -5.77 -6.95 23.78
N ALA A 305 -5.26 -5.77 24.16
CA ALA A 305 -5.09 -4.64 23.25
C ALA A 305 -3.84 -3.80 23.57
N VAL A 306 -3.31 -3.12 22.56
CA VAL A 306 -2.16 -2.21 22.63
C VAL A 306 -2.56 -0.89 22.00
N VAL A 307 -2.36 0.22 22.71
CA VAL A 307 -2.57 1.57 22.19
C VAL A 307 -1.20 2.22 22.08
N TYR A 308 -0.82 2.64 20.87
CA TYR A 308 0.52 3.15 20.62
C TYR A 308 0.51 4.30 19.62
N ARG A 309 1.62 5.03 19.55
CA ARG A 309 1.90 6.06 18.55
C ARG A 309 3.35 5.92 18.12
N MET A 310 3.56 5.96 16.81
CA MET A 310 4.87 5.96 16.18
C MET A 310 5.13 7.34 15.56
N ARG A 311 6.40 7.76 15.55
CA ARG A 311 6.87 8.98 14.89
C ARG A 311 7.92 8.64 13.83
N PRO A 312 8.03 9.46 12.77
CA PRO A 312 9.04 9.22 11.73
C PRO A 312 10.50 9.23 12.22
N ASP A 313 10.77 9.85 13.37
CA ASP A 313 12.10 9.85 13.99
C ASP A 313 12.42 8.57 14.78
N GLY A 314 11.55 7.55 14.69
CA GLY A 314 11.73 6.25 15.32
C GLY A 314 11.16 6.13 16.73
N ARG A 315 10.69 7.22 17.34
CA ARG A 315 10.09 7.17 18.67
C ARG A 315 8.77 6.40 18.64
N VAL A 316 8.59 5.53 19.64
CA VAL A 316 7.36 4.76 19.84
C VAL A 316 6.93 4.89 21.28
N ALA A 317 5.70 5.33 21.51
CA ALA A 317 5.13 5.39 22.85
C ALA A 317 3.82 4.59 22.88
N GLY A 318 3.56 3.86 23.95
CA GLY A 318 2.35 3.05 24.04
C GLY A 318 2.06 2.49 25.43
N TYR A 319 0.93 1.80 25.54
CA TYR A 319 0.53 1.06 26.73
C TYR A 319 -0.37 -0.13 26.36
N ALA A 320 -0.36 -1.15 27.21
CA ALA A 320 -1.18 -2.35 27.07
C ALA A 320 -2.47 -2.29 27.90
N ASN A 321 -3.53 -2.90 27.38
CA ASN A 321 -4.80 -3.17 28.04
C ASN A 321 -5.01 -4.70 28.13
N GLY A 322 -4.91 -5.25 29.35
CA GLY A 322 -5.02 -6.70 29.59
C GLY A 322 -3.69 -7.45 29.44
N SER A 323 -3.75 -8.78 29.40
CA SER A 323 -2.57 -9.65 29.26
C SER A 323 -2.22 -9.83 27.78
N VAL A 324 -1.34 -8.97 27.26
CA VAL A 324 -0.92 -9.00 25.86
C VAL A 324 0.13 -10.10 25.64
N PRO A 325 -0.09 -11.07 24.75
CA PRO A 325 0.87 -12.15 24.45
C PRO A 325 1.94 -11.70 23.44
N LEU A 326 2.42 -10.46 23.58
CA LEU A 326 3.46 -9.84 22.75
C LEU A 326 4.40 -9.05 23.66
N GLU A 327 5.69 -9.29 23.53
CA GLU A 327 6.75 -8.64 24.29
C GLU A 327 7.15 -7.32 23.60
N LEU A 328 6.34 -6.27 23.79
CA LEU A 328 6.52 -4.97 23.12
C LEU A 328 7.21 -3.91 23.99
N GLU A 329 7.41 -4.17 25.28
CA GLU A 329 7.95 -3.19 26.22
C GLU A 329 9.36 -2.70 25.84
N SER A 330 10.15 -3.54 25.17
CA SER A 330 11.49 -3.20 24.69
C SER A 330 11.51 -2.16 23.57
N VAL A 331 10.37 -1.95 22.89
CA VAL A 331 10.24 -1.03 21.76
C VAL A 331 9.61 0.31 22.18
N PHE A 332 8.95 0.37 23.34
CA PHE A 332 8.37 1.62 23.84
C PHE A 332 9.40 2.47 24.59
N ASP A 333 9.41 3.78 24.29
CA ASP A 333 10.23 4.81 24.96
C ASP A 333 9.74 5.19 26.37
#